data_AF-A0A950R033-F1
#
_entry.id   AF-A0A950R033-F1
#
_cell.length_a   1.000
_cell.length_b   1.000
_cell.length_c   1.000
_cell.angle_alpha   90.00
_cell.angle_beta   90.00
_cell.angle_gamma   90.00
#
_symmetry.space_group_name_H-M   'P 1'
#
loop_
_entity.id
_entity.type
_entity.pdbx_description
1 polymer ?
#
loop_
_entity_poly.entity_id
_entity_poly.type
_entity_poly.pdbx_seq_one_letter_code
_entity_poly.pdbx_strand_id
1 'polypeptide(L)' 'MTDSAGRPFDSKELAGKVWVADFIYTSCPGPCPRMTSEMHKLDQQLKADRDVVLVSISVDPDHDTPQVL' A
#
# COMPACT_ATOMS: atom_id res chain seq x y z
N MET A 1 -4.79 -12.21 -0.62
CA MET A 1 -5.47 -10.91 -0.81
C MET A 1 -5.53 -10.65 -2.31
N THR A 2 -6.08 -9.53 -2.74
CA THR A 2 -6.06 -9.12 -4.15
C THR A 2 -5.42 -7.74 -4.21
N ASP A 3 -4.52 -7.52 -5.16
CA ASP A 3 -3.91 -6.20 -5.38
C ASP A 3 -4.88 -5.23 -6.09
N SER A 4 -4.45 -3.98 -6.26
CA SER A 4 -5.26 -2.95 -6.93
C SER A 4 -5.53 -3.24 -8.41
N ALA A 5 -4.80 -4.18 -9.03
CA ALA A 5 -5.03 -4.62 -10.41
C ALA A 5 -5.94 -5.86 -10.49
N GLY A 6 -6.49 -6.34 -9.37
CA GLY A 6 -7.37 -7.51 -9.34
C GLY A 6 -6.62 -8.85 -9.36
N ARG A 7 -5.29 -8.86 -9.17
CA ARG A 7 -4.48 -10.07 -9.15
C ARG A 7 -4.38 -10.65 -7.74
N PRO A 8 -4.38 -11.99 -7.57
CA PRO A 8 -4.10 -12.60 -6.28
C PRO A 8 -2.73 -12.15 -5.76
N PHE A 9 -2.68 -11.81 -4.47
CA PHE A 9 -1.47 -11.39 -3.76
C PHE A 9 -1.26 -12.23 -2.50
N ASP A 10 -0.03 -12.72 -2.30
CA ASP A 10 0.41 -13.48 -1.13
C ASP A 10 1.70 -12.88 -0.53
N SER A 11 1.83 -12.88 0.78
CA SER A 11 3.01 -12.31 1.45
C SER A 11 4.32 -13.02 1.11
N LYS A 12 4.27 -14.24 0.57
CA LYS A 12 5.44 -14.94 -0.01
C LYS A 12 6.12 -14.13 -1.13
N GLU A 13 5.40 -13.26 -1.82
CA GLU A 13 5.97 -12.38 -2.86
C GLU A 13 6.92 -11.31 -2.29
N LEU A 14 6.83 -11.04 -0.98
CA LEU A 14 7.68 -10.10 -0.26
C LEU A 14 8.93 -10.76 0.35
N ALA A 15 9.04 -12.09 0.28
CA ALA A 15 10.14 -12.82 0.89
C ALA A 15 11.49 -12.37 0.29
N GLY A 16 12.45 -12.02 1.17
CA GLY A 16 13.79 -11.59 0.77
C GLY A 16 13.90 -10.15 0.25
N LYS A 17 12.82 -9.36 0.33
CA LYS A 17 12.80 -7.94 -0.06
C LYS A 17 12.71 -7.05 1.18
N VAL A 18 13.26 -5.83 1.09
CA VAL A 18 12.94 -4.78 2.05
C VAL A 18 11.56 -4.24 1.68
N TRP A 19 10.66 -4.12 2.65
CA TRP A 19 9.32 -3.59 2.35
C TRP A 19 8.80 -2.71 3.48
N VAL A 20 7.99 -1.72 3.10
CA VAL A 20 7.33 -0.79 4.01
C VAL A 20 5.82 -0.97 3.83
N ALA A 21 5.14 -1.21 4.95
CA ALA A 21 3.71 -1.40 5.00
C ALA A 21 3.01 -0.17 5.55
N ASP A 22 1.89 0.21 4.94
CA ASP A 22 0.93 1.18 5.48
C ASP A 22 -0.44 0.51 5.58
N PHE A 23 -1.09 0.64 6.74
CA PHE A 23 -2.43 0.09 6.98
C PHE A 23 -3.42 1.24 7.00
N ILE A 24 -4.30 1.30 6.00
CA ILE A 24 -5.17 2.44 5.77
C ILE A 24 -6.63 2.06 5.69
N TYR A 25 -7.50 3.05 5.79
CA TYR A 25 -8.85 2.98 5.28
C TYR A 25 -9.27 4.36 4.76
N THR A 26 -10.01 4.42 3.65
CA THR A 26 -10.22 5.69 2.92
C THR A 26 -11.05 6.71 3.70
N SER A 27 -11.96 6.24 4.57
CA SER A 27 -12.82 7.08 5.41
C SER A 27 -12.14 7.58 6.70
N CYS A 28 -10.83 7.34 6.88
CA CYS A 28 -10.08 7.70 8.07
C CYS A 28 -9.97 9.23 8.28
N PRO A 29 -10.54 9.79 9.37
CA PRO A 29 -10.48 11.22 9.64
C PRO A 29 -9.16 11.68 10.27
N GLY A 30 -8.28 10.73 10.60
CA GLY A 30 -7.09 10.95 11.43
C GLY A 30 -5.78 11.05 10.64
N PRO A 31 -4.74 10.28 11.01
CA PRO A 31 -3.40 10.41 10.43
C PRO A 31 -3.26 9.84 9.02
N CYS A 32 -4.23 9.06 8.54
CA CYS A 32 -4.11 8.28 7.31
C CYS A 32 -3.77 9.12 6.06
N PRO A 33 -4.41 10.29 5.80
CA PRO A 33 -4.03 11.13 4.65
C PRO A 33 -2.56 11.57 4.69
N ARG A 34 -2.02 11.82 5.89
CA ARG A 34 -0.60 12.15 6.06
C ARG A 34 0.28 10.94 5.76
N MET A 35 -0.08 9.76 6.26
CA MET A 35 0.67 8.52 6.01
C MET A 35 0.71 8.17 4.52
N THR A 36 -0.43 8.26 3.83
CA THR A 36 -0.51 8.07 2.37
C THR A 36 0.37 9.07 1.62
N SER A 37 0.42 10.33 2.06
CA SER A 37 1.32 11.33 1.47
C SER A 37 2.79 10.98 1.66
N GLU A 38 3.20 10.48 2.84
CA GLU A 38 4.58 10.04 3.07
C GLU A 38 4.91 8.79 2.24
N MET A 39 3.98 7.84 2.10
CA MET A 39 4.15 6.68 1.22
C MET A 39 4.32 7.09 -0.24
N HIS A 40 3.57 8.10 -0.71
CA HIS A 40 3.75 8.63 -2.06
C HIS A 40 5.12 9.30 -2.25
N LYS A 41 5.63 10.02 -1.25
CA LYS A 41 6.98 10.60 -1.30
C LYS A 41 8.04 9.50 -1.37
N LEU A 42 7.90 8.43 -0.58
CA LEU A 42 8.79 7.27 -0.63
C LEU A 42 8.76 6.63 -2.01
N ASP A 43 7.58 6.46 -2.62
CA ASP A 43 7.45 5.93 -3.99
C ASP A 43 8.23 6.78 -4.99
N GLN A 44 8.08 8.11 -4.94
CA GLN A 44 8.82 9.00 -5.84
C GLN A 44 10.34 8.91 -5.66
N GLN A 45 10.82 8.76 -4.42
CA GLN A 45 12.25 8.68 -4.11
C GLN A 45 12.87 7.32 -4.44
N LEU A 46 12.09 6.25 -4.28
CA LEU A 46 12.54 4.87 -4.43
C LEU A 46 12.19 4.28 -5.81
N LYS A 47 11.59 5.07 -6.71
CA LYS A 47 11.23 4.64 -8.09
C LYS A 47 12.35 3.93 -8.86
N ALA A 48 13.60 4.29 -8.62
CA ALA A 48 14.77 3.66 -9.26
C ALA A 48 15.37 2.49 -8.47
N ASP A 49 14.99 2.34 -7.19
CA ASP A 49 15.45 1.29 -6.29
C ASP A 49 14.44 0.14 -6.29
N ARG A 50 14.81 -0.96 -6.92
CA ARG A 50 13.94 -2.15 -7.05
C ARG A 50 14.01 -3.08 -5.85
N ASP A 51 14.84 -2.78 -4.86
CA ASP A 51 15.05 -3.63 -3.69
C ASP A 51 14.07 -3.31 -2.55
N VAL A 52 13.36 -2.17 -2.65
CA VAL A 52 12.33 -1.75 -1.70
C VAL A 52 10.92 -1.85 -2.30
N VAL A 53 10.00 -2.49 -1.59
CA VAL A 53 8.59 -2.60 -1.96
C VAL A 53 7.72 -1.81 -1.00
N LEU A 54 6.84 -0.97 -1.55
CA LEU A 54 5.83 -0.25 -0.77
C LEU A 54 4.49 -0.97 -0.89
N VAL A 55 3.84 -1.23 0.25
CA VAL A 55 2.56 -1.95 0.28
C VAL A 55 1.57 -1.17 1.15
N SER A 56 0.48 -0.71 0.56
CA SER A 56 -0.66 -0.14 1.29
C SER A 56 -1.76 -1.19 1.39
N ILE A 57 -2.17 -1.51 2.61
CA ILE A 57 -3.13 -2.56 2.93
C ILE A 57 -4.37 -1.89 3.51
N SER A 58 -5.52 -2.03 2.85
CA SER A 58 -6.79 -1.60 3.43
C SER A 58 -7.20 -2.51 4.58
N VAL A 59 -7.67 -1.91 5.68
CA VAL A 59 -8.31 -2.61 6.80
C VAL A 59 -9.84 -2.55 6.77
N ASP A 60 -10.43 -1.85 5.79
CA ASP A 60 -11.87 -1.73 5.55
C ASP A 60 -12.24 -2.19 4.12
N PRO A 61 -12.11 -3.51 3.82
CA PRO A 61 -12.25 -4.04 2.47
C PRO A 61 -13.68 -3.96 1.91
N ASP A 62 -14.69 -3.73 2.76
CA ASP A 62 -16.08 -3.58 2.33
C ASP A 62 -16.34 -2.21 1.67
N HIS A 63 -15.57 -1.18 2.05
CA HIS A 63 -15.68 0.18 1.50
C HIS A 63 -14.52 0.53 0.55
N ASP A 64 -13.31 0.07 0.85
CA ASP A 64 -12.12 0.38 0.09
C ASP A 64 -11.95 -0.58 -1.10
N THR A 65 -12.60 -0.23 -2.20
CA THR A 65 -12.43 -0.93 -3.48
C THR A 65 -11.30 -0.29 -4.30
N PRO A 66 -10.74 -1.00 -5.30
CA PRO A 66 -9.73 -0.42 -6.19
C PRO A 66 -10.19 0.85 -6.94
N GLN A 67 -11.50 1.10 -7.02
CA GLN A 67 -12.07 2.32 -7.61
C GLN A 67 -12.12 3.50 -6.63
N VAL A 68 -12.06 3.22 -5.33
CA VAL A 68 -12.11 4.23 -4.24
C VAL A 68 -10.69 4.59 -3.78
N LEU A 69 -9.74 3.66 -3.88
CA LEU A 69 -8.32 3.82 -3.54
C LEU A 69 -7.48 4.49 -4.65
#